data_AF-A0A844EMW4-F1
#
_entry.id   AF-A0A844EMW4-F1
#
_cell.length_a   1.000
_cell.length_b   1.000
_cell.length_c   1.000
_cell.angle_alpha   90.00
_cell.angle_beta   90.00
_cell.angle_gamma   90.00
#
_symmetry.space_group_name_H-M   'P 1'
#
loop_
_entity.id
_entity.type
_entity.pdbx_description
1 polymer ?
#
loop_
_entity_poly.entity_id
_entity_poly.type
_entity_poly.pdbx_seq_one_letter_code
_entity_poly.pdbx_strand_id
1 'polypeptide(L)' 'RTAQSFDKKIDELYNAIASPSYQAMAKDPKIVSSAIIYLNVAKDLGRISDYSTNICEWTVYLATGKIIELN' A
#
# COMPACT_ATOMS: atom_id res chain seq x y z
N ARG A 1 17.96 2.04 -0.74
CA ARG A 1 16.53 1.95 -0.30
C ARG A 1 16.10 0.51 -0.51
N THR A 2 15.49 -0.12 0.48
CA THR A 2 15.00 -1.52 0.42
C THR A 2 13.53 -1.55 0.03
N ALA A 3 13.01 -2.70 -0.41
CA ALA A 3 11.58 -2.88 -0.70
C ALA A 3 10.72 -2.48 0.50
N GLN A 4 11.07 -2.94 1.71
CA GLN A 4 10.40 -2.55 2.96
C GLN A 4 10.33 -1.02 3.18
N SER A 5 11.39 -0.28 2.83
CA SER A 5 11.37 1.18 2.99
C SER A 5 10.40 1.88 2.05
N PHE A 6 10.15 1.30 0.88
CA PHE A 6 9.13 1.79 -0.05
C PHE A 6 7.73 1.37 0.38
N ASP A 7 7.59 0.17 0.94
CA ASP A 7 6.33 -0.33 1.47
C ASP A 7 5.77 0.58 2.58
N LYS A 8 6.61 0.90 3.56
CA LYS A 8 6.28 1.91 4.59
C LYS A 8 5.89 3.26 3.99
N LYS A 9 6.52 3.65 2.87
CA LYS A 9 6.19 4.91 2.21
C LYS A 9 4.82 4.85 1.53
N ILE A 10 4.44 3.70 0.98
CA ILE A 10 3.12 3.47 0.38
C ILE A 10 2.04 3.48 1.48
N ASP A 11 2.30 2.91 2.65
CA ASP A 11 1.40 2.98 3.81
C ASP A 11 1.15 4.43 4.27
N GLU A 12 2.21 5.24 4.35
CA GLU A 12 2.07 6.67 4.66
C GLU A 12 1.20 7.39 3.63
N LEU A 13 1.38 7.10 2.34
CA LEU A 13 0.62 7.70 1.25
C LEU A 13 -0.83 7.23 1.24
N TYR A 14 -1.09 5.96 1.57
CA TYR A 14 -2.44 5.44 1.76
C TYR A 14 -3.17 6.25 2.84
N ASN A 15 -2.53 6.46 3.99
CA ASN A 15 -3.12 7.24 5.08
C ASN A 15 -3.35 8.72 4.69
N ALA A 16 -2.45 9.29 3.89
CA ALA A 16 -2.59 10.64 3.36
C ALA A 16 -3.78 10.78 2.39
N ILE A 17 -4.25 9.70 1.75
CA ILE A 17 -5.46 9.67 0.92
C ILE A 17 -6.70 9.32 1.76
N ALA A 18 -6.57 8.35 2.67
CA ALA A 18 -7.69 7.80 3.40
C ALA A 18 -8.28 8.79 4.40
N SER A 19 -7.44 9.47 5.18
CA SER A 19 -7.91 10.42 6.20
C SER A 19 -8.75 11.57 5.61
N PRO A 20 -8.29 12.29 4.56
CA PRO A 20 -9.13 13.28 3.89
C PRO A 20 -10.39 12.71 3.25
N SER A 21 -10.31 11.49 2.70
CA SER A 21 -11.48 10.83 2.08
C SER A 21 -12.58 10.55 3.11
N TYR A 22 -12.22 10.07 4.31
CA TYR A 22 -13.19 9.89 5.40
C TYR A 22 -13.82 11.21 5.84
N GLN A 23 -13.02 12.26 5.98
CA GLN A 23 -13.52 13.59 6.35
C GLN A 23 -14.45 14.17 5.29
N ALA A 24 -14.15 13.96 4.00
CA ALA A 24 -15.01 14.41 2.90
C ALA A 24 -16.34 13.66 2.89
N MET A 25 -16.32 12.33 3.07
CA MET A 25 -17.54 11.51 3.18
C MET A 25 -18.43 11.90 4.35
N ALA A 26 -17.83 12.25 5.50
CA ALA A 26 -18.57 12.70 6.67
C ALA A 26 -19.26 14.06 6.47
N LYS A 27 -18.71 14.92 5.61
CA LYS A 27 -19.26 16.26 5.31
C LYS A 27 -20.33 16.25 4.23
N ASP A 28 -20.17 15.42 3.20
CA ASP A 28 -21.12 15.34 2.09
C ASP A 28 -21.33 13.88 1.63
N PRO A 29 -22.52 13.31 1.88
CA PRO A 29 -22.88 11.96 1.43
C PRO A 29 -22.76 11.76 -0.10
N LYS A 30 -22.85 12.82 -0.90
CA LYS A 30 -22.70 12.72 -2.37
C LYS A 30 -21.28 12.31 -2.79
N ILE A 31 -20.28 12.52 -1.94
CA ILE A 31 -18.88 12.24 -2.24
C ILE A 31 -18.53 10.75 -2.01
N VAL A 32 -19.35 10.00 -1.26
CA VAL A 32 -19.07 8.62 -0.82
C VAL A 32 -18.62 7.71 -1.96
N SER A 33 -19.34 7.70 -3.08
CA SER A 33 -18.99 6.84 -4.22
C SER A 33 -17.61 7.18 -4.80
N SER A 34 -17.29 8.47 -4.95
CA SER A 34 -15.98 8.90 -5.48
C SER A 34 -14.85 8.61 -4.49
N ALA A 35 -15.07 8.87 -3.19
CA ALA A 35 -14.09 8.58 -2.15
C ALA A 35 -13.76 7.08 -2.06
N ILE A 36 -14.75 6.20 -2.21
CA ILE A 36 -14.54 4.75 -2.26
C ILE A 36 -13.64 4.36 -3.44
N ILE A 37 -13.80 4.99 -4.62
CA ILE A 37 -12.93 4.72 -5.78
C ILE A 37 -11.48 5.09 -5.46
N TYR A 38 -11.24 6.27 -4.86
CA TYR A 38 -9.89 6.67 -4.45
C TYR A 38 -9.27 5.74 -3.41
N LEU A 39 -10.05 5.31 -2.41
CA LEU A 39 -9.61 4.35 -1.40
C LEU A 39 -9.25 3.01 -2.01
N ASN A 40 -10.03 2.52 -2.98
CA ASN A 40 -9.74 1.26 -3.67
C ASN A 40 -8.45 1.36 -4.48
N VAL A 41 -8.25 2.45 -5.24
CA VAL A 41 -7.00 2.67 -5.99
C VAL A 41 -5.79 2.72 -5.04
N ALA A 42 -5.90 3.46 -3.94
CA ALA A 42 -4.82 3.54 -2.94
C ALA A 42 -4.50 2.17 -2.32
N LYS A 43 -5.53 1.37 -2.03
CA LYS A 43 -5.38 0.00 -1.52
C LYS A 43 -4.73 -0.93 -2.55
N ASP A 44 -5.09 -0.82 -3.82
CA ASP A 44 -4.49 -1.62 -4.88
C ASP A 44 -3.01 -1.29 -5.08
N LEU A 45 -2.62 -0.02 -4.90
CA LEU A 45 -1.21 0.37 -4.86
C LEU A 45 -0.45 -0.27 -3.68
N GLY A 46 -1.08 -0.35 -2.50
CA GLY A 46 -0.54 -1.10 -1.34
C GLY A 46 -0.27 -2.56 -1.67
N ARG A 47 -1.23 -3.25 -2.29
CA ARG A 47 -1.06 -4.66 -2.71
C ARG A 47 0.07 -4.85 -3.72
N ILE A 48 0.25 -3.91 -4.65
CA ILE A 48 1.35 -3.95 -5.61
C ILE A 48 2.70 -3.80 -4.88
N SER A 49 2.76 -2.99 -3.83
CA SER A 49 3.94 -2.86 -2.97
C SER A 49 4.25 -4.17 -2.25
N ASP A 50 3.25 -4.79 -1.61
CA ASP A 50 3.38 -6.10 -0.95
C ASP A 50 3.93 -7.15 -1.93
N TYR A 51 3.37 -7.24 -3.14
CA TYR A 51 3.86 -8.18 -4.16
C TYR A 51 5.31 -7.90 -4.57
N SER A 52 5.71 -6.63 -4.63
CA SER A 52 7.08 -6.24 -4.93
C SER A 52 8.03 -6.68 -3.80
N THR A 53 7.62 -6.53 -2.54
CA THR A 53 8.36 -7.03 -1.37
C THR A 53 8.53 -8.54 -1.43
N ASN A 54 7.46 -9.29 -1.70
CA ASN A 54 7.52 -10.74 -1.85
C ASN A 54 8.49 -11.17 -2.96
N ILE A 55 8.49 -10.49 -4.13
CA ILE A 55 9.44 -10.78 -5.21
C ILE A 55 10.89 -10.56 -4.76
N CYS A 56 11.16 -9.52 -3.96
CA CYS A 56 12.49 -9.29 -3.40
C CYS A 56 12.91 -10.41 -2.43
N GLU A 57 12.01 -10.87 -1.57
CA GLU A 57 12.26 -12.00 -0.66
C GLU A 57 12.60 -13.28 -1.43
N TRP A 58 11.82 -13.61 -2.46
CA TRP A 58 12.07 -14.77 -3.32
C TRP A 58 13.40 -14.66 -4.07
N THR A 59 13.77 -13.46 -4.50
CA THR A 59 15.06 -13.23 -5.17
C THR A 59 16.23 -13.52 -4.23
N VAL A 60 16.15 -13.10 -2.97
CA VAL A 60 17.18 -13.40 -1.96
C VAL A 60 17.19 -14.88 -1.61
N TYR A 61 16.02 -15.51 -1.50
CA TYR A 61 15.93 -16.96 -1.29
C TYR A 61 16.60 -17.74 -2.42
N LEU A 62 16.34 -17.40 -3.68
CA LEU A 62 16.95 -18.06 -4.83
C LEU A 62 18.49 -17.91 -4.84
N ALA A 63 19.01 -16.77 -4.39
CA ALA A 63 20.45 -16.52 -4.34
C ALA A 63 21.15 -17.19 -3.14
N THR A 64 20.47 -17.34 -2.01
CA THR A 64 21.12 -17.70 -0.72
C THR A 64 20.61 -19.01 -0.09
N GLY A 65 19.48 -19.53 -0.56
CA GLY A 65 18.75 -20.65 0.06
C GLY A 65 18.07 -20.31 1.39
N LYS A 66 18.09 -19.05 1.84
CA LYS A 66 17.51 -18.60 3.11
C LYS A 66 16.24 -17.80 2.88
N ILE A 67 15.17 -18.17 3.58
CA ILE A 67 13.93 -17.39 3.61
C ILE A 67 14.19 -16.16 4.49
N ILE A 68 13.87 -14.99 3.96
CA ILE A 68 13.87 -13.74 4.69
C ILE A 68 12.46 -13.14 4.61
N GLU A 69 12.00 -12.56 5.70
CA GLU A 69 10.78 -11.75 5.73
C GLU A 69 11.21 -10.27 5.80
N LEU A 70 10.73 -9.48 4.84
CA LEU A 70 10.98 -8.06 4.73
C LEU A 70 9.83 -7.22 5.30
N ASN A 71 8.66 -7.81 5.56
CA ASN A 71 7.52 -7.15 6.20
C ASN A 71 7.66 -7.07 7.72
#